data_AF-A0A7W8D0R8-F1
#
_entry.id   AF-A0A7W8D0R8-F1
#
_cell.length_a   1.000
_cell.length_b   1.000
_cell.length_c   1.000
_cell.angle_alpha   90.00
_cell.angle_beta   90.00
_cell.angle_gamma   90.00
#
_symmetry.space_group_name_H-M   'P 1'
#
loop_
_entity.id
_entity.type
_entity.pdbx_description
1 polymer ?
#
loop_
_entity_poly.entity_id
_entity_poly.type
_entity_poly.pdbx_seq_one_letter_code
_entity_poly.pdbx_strand_id
1 'polypeptide(L)' 'MKTKYNVGDIVYIIANQIFIKEAKVVRVTASTRMYTLKFTEESGGTRLRENRLYATKQEAEFVANINKSKNYPYKERF' A
#
# COMPACT_ATOMS: atom_id res chain seq x y z
N MET A 1 15.98 -16.29 -0.35
CA MET A 1 15.49 -14.90 -0.23
C MET A 1 14.02 -14.96 0.16
N LYS A 2 13.64 -14.48 1.36
CA LYS A 2 12.24 -14.50 1.83
C LYS A 2 11.49 -13.30 1.25
N THR A 3 10.44 -13.55 0.50
CA THR A 3 9.44 -12.54 0.15
C THR A 3 8.50 -12.35 1.34
N LYS A 4 8.14 -11.10 1.64
CA LYS A 4 7.23 -10.80 2.77
C LYS A 4 5.79 -11.25 2.48
N TYR A 5 5.41 -11.32 1.21
CA TYR A 5 4.09 -11.76 0.75
C TYR A 5 4.23 -12.76 -0.40
N ASN A 6 3.27 -13.68 -0.54
CA ASN A 6 3.25 -14.66 -1.62
C ASN A 6 2.17 -14.33 -2.65
N VAL A 7 2.23 -14.98 -3.81
CA VAL A 7 1.17 -14.88 -4.82
C VAL A 7 -0.10 -15.51 -4.24
N GLY A 8 -1.20 -14.76 -4.25
CA GLY A 8 -2.47 -15.16 -3.67
C GLY A 8 -2.80 -14.48 -2.33
N ASP A 9 -1.82 -13.85 -1.67
CA ASP A 9 -2.07 -13.10 -0.43
C ASP A 9 -2.93 -11.87 -0.68
N ILE A 10 -3.75 -11.54 0.32
CA ILE A 10 -4.54 -10.31 0.37
C ILE A 10 -3.73 -9.27 1.15
N VAL A 11 -3.60 -8.08 0.58
CA VAL A 11 -2.80 -6.98 1.11
C VAL A 11 -3.56 -5.67 0.93
N TYR A 12 -3.28 -4.71 1.80
CA TYR A 12 -3.83 -3.36 1.75
C TYR A 12 -2.79 -2.40 1.24
N ILE A 13 -3.22 -1.45 0.41
CA ILE A 13 -2.36 -0.39 -0.10
C ILE A 13 -2.99 0.98 0.14
N ILE A 14 -2.15 2.00 0.20
CA ILE A 14 -2.60 3.39 0.28
C ILE A 14 -2.46 4.01 -1.12
N ALA A 15 -3.57 4.07 -1.84
CA ALA A 15 -3.72 4.82 -3.09
C ALA A 15 -3.83 6.33 -2.79
N ASN A 16 -3.19 7.15 -3.63
CA ASN A 16 -3.19 8.62 -3.49
C ASN A 16 -2.88 9.13 -2.07
N GLN A 17 -2.03 8.43 -1.31
CA GLN A 17 -1.59 8.75 0.05
C GLN A 17 -2.67 8.77 1.15
N ILE A 18 -3.97 8.66 0.82
CA ILE A 18 -5.08 8.72 1.78
C ILE A 18 -6.15 7.63 1.59
N PHE A 19 -6.25 7.00 0.42
CA PHE A 19 -7.27 5.99 0.15
C PHE A 19 -6.71 4.61 0.36
N ILE A 20 -7.39 3.79 1.15
CA ILE A 20 -6.96 2.41 1.37
C ILE A 20 -7.72 1.52 0.41
N LYS A 21 -6.98 0.77 -0.40
CA LYS A 21 -7.54 -0.21 -1.32
C LYS A 21 -7.06 -1.60 -0.95
N GLU A 22 -7.97 -2.55 -0.98
CA GLU A 22 -7.66 -3.97 -0.87
C GLU A 22 -7.19 -4.50 -2.22
N ALA A 23 -6.12 -5.30 -2.21
CA ALA A 23 -5.58 -5.90 -3.41
C ALA A 23 -5.04 -7.30 -3.13
N LYS A 24 -5.04 -8.14 -4.16
CA LYS A 24 -4.49 -9.49 -4.13
C LYS A 24 -3.15 -9.52 -4.87
N VAL A 25 -2.15 -10.13 -4.25
CA VAL A 25 -0.83 -10.31 -4.88
C VAL A 25 -0.97 -11.31 -6.02
N VAL A 26 -0.67 -10.89 -7.25
CA VAL A 26 -0.71 -11.75 -8.45
C VAL A 26 0.67 -12.16 -8.93
N ARG A 27 1.70 -11.37 -8.62
CA ARG A 27 3.09 -11.68 -8.98
C ARG A 27 4.06 -11.02 -8.03
N VAL A 28 5.13 -11.74 -7.69
CA VAL A 28 6.23 -11.21 -6.87
C VAL A 28 7.52 -11.28 -7.67
N THR A 29 8.21 -10.15 -7.81
CA THR A 29 9.52 -10.06 -8.44
C THR A 29 10.58 -9.89 -7.37
N ALA A 30 11.14 -11.02 -6.92
CA ALA A 30 12.11 -11.04 -5.80
C ALA A 30 13.36 -10.19 -6.08
N SER A 31 13.88 -10.18 -7.31
CA SER A 31 15.09 -9.44 -7.67
C SER A 31 14.97 -7.92 -7.50
N THR A 32 13.76 -7.37 -7.60
CA THR A 32 13.50 -5.92 -7.47
C THR A 32 12.59 -5.58 -6.30
N ARG A 33 12.22 -6.57 -5.46
CA ARG A 33 11.24 -6.46 -4.36
C ARG A 33 9.95 -5.73 -4.79
N MET A 34 9.51 -6.01 -6.01
CA MET A 34 8.29 -5.45 -6.59
C MET A 34 7.19 -6.49 -6.58
N TYR A 35 6.02 -6.06 -6.14
CA TYR A 35 4.82 -6.86 -6.02
C TYR A 35 3.78 -6.29 -6.97
N THR A 36 3.28 -7.13 -7.87
CA THR A 36 2.14 -6.80 -8.72
C THR A 36 0.88 -7.26 -8.00
N LEU A 37 -0.03 -6.33 -7.85
CA LEU A 37 -1.28 -6.47 -7.13
C LEU A 37 -2.44 -6.27 -8.10
N LYS A 38 -3.53 -7.00 -7.86
CA LYS A 38 -4.80 -6.82 -8.57
C LYS A 38 -5.85 -6.37 -7.55
N PHE A 39 -6.55 -5.28 -7.85
CA PHE A 39 -7.59 -4.78 -6.97
C PHE A 39 -8.77 -5.77 -6.96
N THR A 40 -9.37 -5.96 -5.78
CA THR A 40 -10.56 -6.82 -5.63
C THR A 40 -11.83 -6.07 -6.04
N GLU A 41 -11.93 -4.79 -5.70
CA GLU A 41 -13.10 -3.95 -5.98
C GLU A 41 -13.10 -3.31 -7.39
N GLU A 42 -11.95 -3.19 -8.04
CA GLU A 42 -11.81 -2.47 -9.31
C GLU A 42 -11.10 -3.33 -10.35
N SER A 43 -11.53 -3.28 -11.63
CA SER A 43 -10.80 -3.91 -12.72
C SER A 43 -9.53 -3.10 -13.02
N GLY A 44 -8.51 -3.34 -12.21
CA GLY A 44 -7.21 -2.69 -12.29
C GLY A 44 -6.15 -3.44 -11.49
N GLY A 45 -4.89 -3.14 -11.79
CA GLY A 45 -3.75 -3.65 -11.04
C GLY A 45 -2.71 -2.57 -10.85
N THR A 46 -1.93 -2.69 -9.80
CA THR A 46 -0.81 -1.79 -9.54
C THR A 46 0.46 -2.57 -9.20
N ARG A 47 1.61 -1.94 -9.41
CA ARG A 47 2.90 -2.51 -9.08
C ARG A 47 3.56 -1.65 -8.01
N LEU A 48 3.74 -2.21 -6.82
CA LEU A 48 4.26 -1.52 -5.66
C LEU A 48 5.43 -2.26 -5.03
N ARG A 49 6.21 -1.54 -4.22
CA ARG A 49 7.27 -2.15 -3.40
C ARG A 49 6.72 -2.66 -2.09
N GLU A 50 7.44 -3.59 -1.48
CA GLU A 50 7.13 -4.16 -0.17
C GLU A 50 6.79 -3.14 0.92
N ASN A 51 7.48 -1.99 0.93
CA ASN A 51 7.30 -0.94 1.94
C ASN A 51 5.97 -0.18 1.81
N ARG A 52 5.22 -0.38 0.71
CA ARG A 52 3.90 0.23 0.50
C ARG A 52 2.75 -0.77 0.63
N LEU A 53 3.06 -1.99 1.08
CA LEU A 53 2.11 -3.09 1.27
C LEU A 53 1.90 -3.31 2.76
N TYR A 54 0.66 -3.21 3.19
CA TYR A 54 0.25 -3.39 4.57
C TYR A 54 -0.51 -4.70 4.70
N ALA A 55 -0.22 -5.46 5.75
CA ALA A 55 -0.93 -6.72 6.02
C ALA A 55 -2.35 -6.46 6.51
N THR A 56 -2.58 -5.33 7.20
CA THR A 56 -3.86 -4.96 7.78
C THR A 56 -4.35 -3.60 7.32
N LYS A 57 -5.67 -3.43 7.29
CA LYS A 57 -6.31 -2.14 7.03
C LYS A 57 -5.93 -1.10 8.09
N GLN A 58 -5.84 -1.50 9.37
CA GLN A 58 -5.48 -0.62 10.48
C GLN A 58 -4.08 0.00 10.33
N GLU A 59 -3.07 -0.78 9.94
CA GLU A 59 -1.73 -0.24 9.64
C GLU A 59 -1.78 0.75 8.48
N ALA A 60 -2.54 0.43 7.44
CA ALA A 60 -2.72 1.32 6.30
C ALA A 60 -3.44 2.61 6.71
N GLU A 61 -4.45 2.55 7.59
CA GLU A 61 -5.16 3.71 8.15
C GLU A 61 -4.25 4.61 8.96
N PHE A 62 -3.42 4.02 9.81
CA PHE A 62 -2.45 4.76 10.61
C PHE A 62 -1.48 5.55 9.71
N VAL A 63 -0.91 4.90 8.70
CA VAL A 63 0.02 5.57 7.77
C VAL A 63 -0.71 6.56 6.87
N ALA A 64 -1.93 6.27 6.41
CA ALA A 64 -2.75 7.20 5.64
C ALA A 64 -3.07 8.47 6.45
N ASN A 65 -3.38 8.32 7.74
CA ASN A 65 -3.64 9.42 8.65
C ASN A 65 -2.38 10.29 8.86
N ILE A 66 -1.22 9.67 9.06
CA ILE A 66 0.08 10.37 9.13
C ILE A 66 0.38 11.13 7.83
N ASN A 67 0.09 10.53 6.67
CA ASN A 67 0.29 11.23 5.40
C ASN A 67 -0.66 12.42 5.25
N LYS A 68 -1.90 12.28 5.74
CA LYS A 68 -2.90 13.35 5.77
C LYS A 68 -2.43 14.51 6.64
N SER A 69 -1.88 14.24 7.83
CA SER A 69 -1.36 15.28 8.73
C SER A 69 -0.11 15.98 8.17
N LYS A 70 0.77 15.24 7.47
CA LYS A 70 1.93 15.83 6.77
C LYS A 70 1.56 16.73 5.60
N ASN A 71 0.40 16.51 4.96
CA ASN A 71 -0.10 17.36 3.87
C ASN A 71 -0.72 18.67 4.38
N TYR A 72 -0.88 18.84 5.70
CA TYR A 72 -1.15 20.13 6.33
C TYR A 72 0.12 20.71 6.98
N PRO A 73 1.04 21.33 6.21
CA PRO A 73 1.93 22.33 6.76
C PRO A 73 1.22 23.70 6.75
N TYR A 74 0.02 23.84 7.33
CA TYR A 74 -0.39 25.17 7.75
C TYR A 74 0.33 25.45 9.07
N LYS A 75 1.61 25.84 8.93
CA LYS A 75 2.33 26.53 9.99
C LYS A 75 1.56 27.82 10.24
N GLU A 76 0.74 27.85 11.28
CA GLU A 76 0.48 29.10 11.99
C GLU A 76 1.84 29.53 12.57
N ARG A 77 2.55 30.33 11.79
CA ARG A 77 3.72 31.08 12.26
C ARG A 77 3.15 32.17 13.15
N PHE A 78 3.14 31.92 14.46
CA PHE A 78 3.12 32.98 15.47
C PHE A 78 4.49 33.65 15.49
#